data_AF-A0A3D4AKK5-F1
#
_entry.id   AF-A0A3D4AKK5-F1
#
_cell.length_a   1.000
_cell.length_b   1.000
_cell.length_c   1.000
_cell.angle_alpha   90.00
_cell.angle_beta   90.00
_cell.angle_gamma   90.00
#
_symmetry.space_group_name_H-M   'P 1'
#
loop_
_entity.id
_entity.type
_entity.pdbx_description
1 polymer ?
#
loop_
_entity_poly.entity_id
_entity_poly.type
_entity_poly.pdbx_seq_one_letter_code
_entity_poly.pdbx_strand_id
1 'polypeptide(L)'
;MDVPMGFYNISVVVVFMIALLVACIQAKDINMNEKLKIMANSMADPNIITMILIFLMAGVFVGVLGRSSAESVAYFLLSLIPADYAIPVLFLISAFVSLAMGTSVGTITLITPIAIAIGGCTGYPMPLCVGTVMGGAMFGDNLSFISDTTIAACNGQGCKMQDKFKANFKIAVPAALLTIIALYFLTLERPAGDLNIEEYNLIKIIPYLLVLIGGVMGFNVFLVLLVGIISGSILMLGMGEISSLDYLTNIGKGTAGMFETSMVAILVSCIGGLIAYNGGFNALLSTVHKIFSTKKGGMLGIGMLVGFMDIAT
;
A
#
# COMPACT_ATOMS: atom_id res chain seq x y z
N MET A 1 -17.84 -0.39 28.37
CA MET A 1 -16.56 0.15 28.86
C MET A 1 -15.70 0.35 27.63
N ASP A 2 -15.64 1.56 27.09
CA ASP A 2 -14.69 1.89 26.03
C ASP A 2 -13.30 1.84 26.65
N VAL A 3 -12.51 0.84 26.27
CA VAL A 3 -11.07 0.89 26.53
C VAL A 3 -10.56 2.01 25.64
N PRO A 4 -10.07 3.14 26.20
CA PRO A 4 -9.44 4.16 25.37
C PRO A 4 -8.26 3.46 24.70
N MET A 5 -8.29 3.42 23.37
CA MET A 5 -7.31 2.71 22.55
C MET A 5 -5.94 3.41 22.66
N GLY A 6 -5.25 3.22 23.78
CA GLY A 6 -4.02 3.94 24.14
C GLY A 6 -2.87 3.72 23.16
N PHE A 7 -2.93 2.65 22.38
CA PHE A 7 -2.00 2.36 21.28
C PHE A 7 -2.06 3.43 20.17
N TYR A 8 -3.20 4.09 19.97
CA TYR A 8 -3.39 5.13 18.95
C TYR A 8 -3.00 6.53 19.45
N ASN A 9 -2.66 6.68 20.73
CA ASN A 9 -2.19 7.96 21.29
C ASN A 9 -0.68 8.18 21.09
N ILE A 10 0.06 7.14 20.68
CA ILE A 10 1.50 7.22 20.45
C ILE A 10 1.74 7.28 18.95
N SER A 11 2.42 8.34 18.48
CA SER A 11 2.79 8.45 17.07
C SER A 11 3.64 7.26 16.64
N VAL A 12 3.29 6.66 15.50
CA VAL A 12 4.00 5.51 14.94
C VAL A 12 5.48 5.83 14.71
N VAL A 13 5.78 7.07 14.30
CA VAL A 13 7.14 7.58 14.12
C VAL A 13 7.94 7.50 15.42
N VAL A 14 7.34 7.84 16.56
CA VAL A 14 8.01 7.77 17.87
C VAL A 14 8.34 6.33 18.23
N VAL A 15 7.43 5.39 17.97
CA VAL A 15 7.68 3.95 18.19
C VAL A 15 8.87 3.47 17.35
N PHE A 16 8.91 3.82 16.07
CA PHE A 16 10.03 3.48 15.18
C PHE A 16 11.34 4.16 15.58
N MET A 17 11.29 5.38 16.13
CA MET A 17 12.48 6.02 16.70
C MET A 17 13.02 5.27 17.92
N ILE A 18 12.15 4.77 18.80
CA ILE A 18 12.57 3.93 19.93
C ILE A 18 13.20 2.63 19.41
N ALA A 19 12.58 1.99 18.43
CA ALA A 19 13.14 0.79 17.78
C ALA A 19 14.52 1.06 17.16
N LEU A 20 14.70 2.22 16.50
CA LEU A 20 15.98 2.64 15.95
C LEU A 20 17.03 2.87 17.03
N LEU A 21 16.66 3.48 18.16
CA LEU A 21 17.56 3.63 19.31
C LEU A 21 18.02 2.26 19.84
N VAL A 22 17.10 1.30 19.96
CA VAL A 22 17.43 -0.07 20.37
C VAL A 22 18.40 -0.72 19.37
N ALA A 23 18.14 -0.60 18.06
CA ALA A 23 19.03 -1.12 17.02
C ALA A 23 20.44 -0.49 17.10
N CYS A 24 20.53 0.81 17.36
CA CYS A 24 21.78 1.53 17.58
C CYS A 24 22.52 1.02 18.83
N ILE A 25 21.82 0.73 19.93
CA ILE A 25 22.42 0.20 21.16
C ILE A 25 22.94 -1.23 20.96
N GLN A 26 22.28 -2.03 20.12
CA GLN A 26 22.68 -3.41 19.82
C GLN A 26 23.91 -3.49 18.92
N ALA A 27 24.10 -2.54 18.00
CA ALA A 27 25.29 -2.42 17.16
C ALA A 27 26.51 -1.88 17.94
N LYS A 28 27.01 -2.62 18.93
CA LYS A 28 28.05 -2.14 19.87
C LYS A 28 29.45 -2.05 19.25
N ASP A 29 29.69 -2.82 18.20
CA ASP A 29 31.03 -3.00 17.63
C ASP A 29 31.48 -1.83 16.74
N ILE A 30 30.60 -0.85 16.50
CA ILE A 30 30.84 0.32 15.65
C ILE A 30 30.48 1.62 16.34
N ASN A 31 31.17 2.70 15.94
CA ASN A 31 30.91 4.03 16.47
C ASN A 31 29.65 4.67 15.83
N MET A 32 29.20 5.81 16.38
CA MET A 32 27.98 6.47 15.90
C MET A 32 28.07 6.95 14.44
N ASN A 33 29.25 7.38 13.98
CA ASN A 33 29.43 7.85 12.60
C ASN A 33 29.29 6.70 11.60
N GLU A 34 29.79 5.51 11.94
CA GLU A 34 29.62 4.30 11.13
C GLU A 34 28.16 3.85 11.09
N LYS A 35 27.44 3.90 12.22
CA LYS A 35 25.99 3.64 12.27
C LYS A 35 25.23 4.58 11.34
N LEU A 36 25.50 5.89 11.42
CA LEU A 36 24.90 6.90 10.55
C LEU A 36 25.19 6.61 9.07
N LYS A 37 26.41 6.19 8.73
CA LYS A 37 26.79 5.82 7.36
C LYS A 37 26.03 4.59 6.85
N ILE A 38 25.87 3.55 7.67
CA ILE A 38 25.09 2.34 7.32
C ILE A 38 23.63 2.71 7.07
N MET A 39 23.05 3.53 7.94
CA MET A 39 21.67 4.01 7.79
C MET A 39 21.51 4.83 6.51
N ALA A 40 22.40 5.77 6.24
CA ALA A 40 22.38 6.58 5.01
C ALA A 40 22.46 5.73 3.74
N ASN A 41 23.33 4.72 3.72
CA ASN A 41 23.43 3.79 2.60
C ASN A 41 22.15 2.96 2.40
N SER A 42 21.46 2.61 3.49
CA SER A 42 20.21 1.85 3.43
C SER A 42 19.06 2.71 2.88
N MET A 43 19.03 3.99 3.24
CA MET A 43 18.07 4.96 2.70
C MET A 43 18.26 5.22 1.19
N ALA A 44 19.47 5.01 0.68
CA ALA A 44 19.79 5.19 -0.73
C ALA A 44 19.29 4.03 -1.62
N ASP A 45 18.61 3.03 -1.04
CA ASP A 45 17.97 1.97 -1.82
C ASP A 45 16.93 2.54 -2.79
N PRO A 46 16.99 2.21 -4.10
CA PRO A 46 16.09 2.75 -5.11
C PRO A 46 14.61 2.53 -4.79
N ASN A 47 14.24 1.42 -4.13
CA ASN A 47 12.85 1.14 -3.78
C ASN A 47 12.35 2.09 -2.70
N ILE A 48 13.18 2.41 -1.71
CA ILE A 48 12.85 3.35 -0.63
C ILE A 48 12.65 4.75 -1.21
N ILE A 49 13.57 5.20 -2.07
CA ILE A 49 13.46 6.51 -2.73
C ILE A 49 12.19 6.58 -3.59
N THR A 50 11.97 5.58 -4.45
CA THR A 50 10.77 5.51 -5.30
C THR A 50 9.49 5.50 -4.46
N MET A 51 9.46 4.75 -3.36
CA MET A 51 8.29 4.67 -2.48
C MET A 51 7.95 6.04 -1.85
N ILE A 52 8.95 6.76 -1.33
CA ILE A 52 8.76 8.10 -0.76
C ILE A 52 8.23 9.06 -1.82
N LEU A 53 8.79 9.04 -3.04
CA LEU A 53 8.32 9.89 -4.13
C LEU A 53 6.88 9.57 -4.54
N ILE A 54 6.51 8.29 -4.61
CA ILE A 54 5.14 7.86 -4.90
C ILE A 54 4.18 8.36 -3.83
N PHE A 55 4.53 8.23 -2.54
CA PHE A 55 3.69 8.75 -1.45
C PHE A 55 3.47 10.25 -1.56
N LEU A 56 4.54 11.03 -1.74
CA LEU A 56 4.43 12.49 -1.87
C LEU A 56 3.59 12.87 -3.10
N MET A 57 3.85 12.26 -4.26
CA MET A 57 3.10 12.53 -5.50
C MET A 57 1.62 12.16 -5.36
N ALA A 58 1.31 11.06 -4.69
CA ALA A 58 -0.07 10.66 -4.47
C ALA A 58 -0.77 11.60 -3.46
N GLY A 59 -0.05 12.10 -2.46
CA GLY A 59 -0.53 13.19 -1.61
C GLY A 59 -0.89 14.44 -2.41
N VAL A 60 -0.02 14.85 -3.34
CA VAL A 60 -0.30 15.93 -4.30
C VAL A 60 -1.54 15.61 -5.13
N PHE A 61 -1.63 14.41 -5.70
CA PHE A 61 -2.75 13.96 -6.53
C PHE A 61 -4.10 14.06 -5.79
N VAL A 62 -4.15 13.56 -4.56
CA VAL A 62 -5.35 13.67 -3.70
C VAL A 62 -5.65 15.12 -3.35
N GLY A 63 -4.62 15.94 -3.09
CA GLY A 63 -4.78 17.37 -2.85
C GLY A 63 -5.34 18.12 -4.06
N VAL A 64 -4.90 17.77 -5.27
CA VAL A 64 -5.38 18.38 -6.52
C VAL A 64 -6.82 17.99 -6.81
N LEU A 65 -7.15 16.71 -6.73
CA LEU A 65 -8.49 16.23 -7.10
C LEU A 65 -9.53 16.46 -6.02
N GLY A 66 -9.09 16.55 -4.76
CA GLY A 66 -9.98 16.67 -3.63
C GLY A 66 -10.93 15.49 -3.47
N ARG A 67 -11.86 15.65 -2.52
CA ARG A 67 -12.83 14.61 -2.17
C ARG A 67 -13.90 14.42 -3.25
N SER A 68 -14.31 15.49 -3.92
CA SER A 68 -15.39 15.48 -4.92
C SER A 68 -15.09 14.59 -6.14
N SER A 69 -13.83 14.50 -6.59
CA SER A 69 -13.44 13.55 -7.63
C SER A 69 -13.52 12.10 -7.16
N ALA A 70 -13.02 11.80 -5.95
CA ALA A 70 -13.07 10.44 -5.42
C ALA A 70 -14.52 9.97 -5.21
N GLU A 71 -15.40 10.86 -4.72
CA GLU A 71 -16.84 10.64 -4.62
C GLU A 71 -17.48 10.43 -5.99
N SER A 72 -17.12 11.23 -7.01
CA SER A 72 -17.63 11.02 -8.37
C SER A 72 -17.26 9.63 -8.92
N VAL A 73 -16.05 9.15 -8.65
CA VAL A 73 -15.63 7.78 -9.00
C VAL A 73 -16.44 6.74 -8.23
N ALA A 74 -16.62 6.93 -6.92
CA ALA A 74 -17.38 6.01 -6.08
C ALA A 74 -18.85 5.91 -6.52
N TYR A 75 -19.53 7.03 -6.73
CA TYR A 75 -20.91 7.06 -7.21
C TYR A 75 -21.05 6.47 -8.61
N PHE A 76 -20.11 6.71 -9.50
CA PHE A 76 -20.09 6.05 -10.82
C PHE A 76 -19.91 4.53 -10.70
N LEU A 77 -19.07 4.04 -9.81
CA LEU A 77 -18.93 2.60 -9.56
C LEU A 77 -20.22 2.01 -8.98
N LEU A 78 -20.84 2.70 -8.02
CA LEU A 78 -22.08 2.27 -7.36
C LEU A 78 -23.32 2.38 -8.27
N SER A 79 -23.27 3.19 -9.34
CA SER A 79 -24.34 3.22 -10.35
C SER A 79 -24.29 2.04 -11.32
N LEU A 80 -23.10 1.43 -11.47
CA LEU A 80 -22.89 0.25 -12.31
C LEU A 80 -23.02 -1.06 -11.54
N ILE A 81 -22.68 -1.06 -10.24
CA ILE A 81 -22.52 -2.25 -9.42
C ILE A 81 -23.37 -2.10 -8.16
N PRO A 82 -24.22 -3.08 -7.81
CA PRO A 82 -24.98 -3.02 -6.57
C PRO A 82 -24.02 -2.92 -5.36
N ALA A 83 -24.37 -2.07 -4.39
CA ALA A 83 -23.48 -1.76 -3.27
C ALA A 83 -23.08 -2.99 -2.44
N ASP A 84 -23.90 -4.04 -2.42
CA ASP A 84 -23.60 -5.31 -1.75
C ASP A 84 -22.35 -6.01 -2.32
N TYR A 85 -21.96 -5.68 -3.55
CA TYR A 85 -20.76 -6.19 -4.22
C TYR A 85 -19.61 -5.18 -4.22
N ALA A 86 -19.78 -3.98 -3.67
CA ALA A 86 -18.79 -2.92 -3.75
C ALA A 86 -17.44 -3.32 -3.13
N ILE A 87 -17.44 -3.98 -1.97
CA ILE A 87 -16.21 -4.41 -1.28
C ILE A 87 -15.49 -5.54 -2.03
N PRO A 88 -16.14 -6.68 -2.40
CA PRO A 88 -15.50 -7.69 -3.25
C PRO A 88 -14.95 -7.14 -4.58
N VAL A 89 -15.69 -6.22 -5.22
CA VAL A 89 -15.22 -5.60 -6.48
C VAL A 89 -14.02 -4.69 -6.22
N LEU A 90 -14.02 -3.93 -5.13
CA LEU A 90 -12.89 -3.10 -4.73
C LEU A 90 -11.61 -3.93 -4.54
N PHE A 91 -11.71 -5.13 -3.96
CA PHE A 91 -10.60 -6.09 -3.89
C PHE A 91 -10.09 -6.44 -5.28
N LEU A 92 -10.99 -6.80 -6.21
CA LEU A 92 -10.63 -7.22 -7.57
C LEU A 92 -9.99 -6.09 -8.38
N ILE A 93 -10.53 -4.88 -8.30
CA ILE A 93 -9.95 -3.70 -8.96
C ILE A 93 -8.53 -3.47 -8.42
N SER A 94 -8.36 -3.51 -7.09
CA SER A 94 -7.06 -3.32 -6.47
C SER A 94 -6.05 -4.42 -6.83
N ALA A 95 -6.49 -5.67 -6.82
CA ALA A 95 -5.71 -6.81 -7.26
C ALA A 95 -5.25 -6.68 -8.71
N PHE A 96 -6.17 -6.32 -9.61
CA PHE A 96 -5.88 -6.21 -11.03
C PHE A 96 -4.92 -5.05 -11.34
N VAL A 97 -5.18 -3.87 -10.75
CA VAL A 97 -4.33 -2.69 -10.91
C VAL A 97 -2.93 -2.97 -10.38
N SER A 98 -2.81 -3.58 -9.19
CA SER A 98 -1.50 -3.86 -8.62
C SER A 98 -0.72 -4.95 -9.38
N LEU A 99 -1.43 -5.97 -9.90
CA LEU A 99 -0.82 -6.97 -10.78
C LEU A 99 -0.21 -6.33 -12.01
N ALA A 100 -0.94 -5.40 -12.64
CA ALA A 100 -0.53 -4.73 -13.86
C ALA A 100 0.57 -3.68 -13.63
N MET A 101 0.48 -2.91 -12.54
CA MET A 101 1.48 -1.90 -12.17
C MET A 101 2.75 -2.48 -11.55
N GLY A 102 2.67 -3.68 -10.97
CA GLY A 102 3.76 -4.30 -10.23
C GLY A 102 4.15 -3.56 -8.96
N THR A 103 3.19 -2.93 -8.30
CA THR A 103 3.43 -2.20 -7.06
C THR A 103 2.19 -2.21 -6.16
N SER A 104 2.37 -2.63 -4.92
CA SER A 104 1.33 -2.58 -3.89
C SER A 104 1.13 -1.14 -3.40
N VAL A 105 2.22 -0.44 -3.10
CA VAL A 105 2.19 0.92 -2.55
C VAL A 105 1.52 1.93 -3.50
N GLY A 106 1.88 1.92 -4.78
CA GLY A 106 1.25 2.80 -5.77
C GLY A 106 -0.25 2.54 -5.89
N THR A 107 -0.63 1.26 -5.87
CA THR A 107 -2.04 0.85 -5.98
C THR A 107 -2.85 1.22 -4.75
N ILE A 108 -2.31 0.98 -3.55
CA ILE A 108 -2.94 1.39 -2.29
C ILE A 108 -3.19 2.88 -2.31
N THR A 109 -2.18 3.67 -2.67
CA THR A 109 -2.30 5.12 -2.60
C THR A 109 -3.30 5.67 -3.64
N LEU A 110 -3.42 5.02 -4.80
CA LEU A 110 -4.40 5.37 -5.82
C LEU A 110 -5.85 5.03 -5.44
N ILE A 111 -6.06 3.82 -4.90
CA ILE A 111 -7.41 3.27 -4.73
C ILE A 111 -8.00 3.60 -3.36
N THR A 112 -7.17 3.84 -2.35
CA THR A 112 -7.64 4.18 -0.99
C THR A 112 -8.60 5.39 -0.95
N PRO A 113 -8.36 6.50 -1.66
CA PRO A 113 -9.32 7.61 -1.72
C PRO A 113 -10.70 7.19 -2.25
N ILE A 114 -10.74 6.32 -3.25
CA ILE A 114 -11.98 5.77 -3.82
C ILE A 114 -12.67 4.86 -2.79
N ALA A 115 -11.91 4.02 -2.10
CA ALA A 115 -12.42 3.14 -1.04
C ALA A 115 -13.02 3.94 0.13
N ILE A 116 -12.36 5.05 0.51
CA ILE A 116 -12.86 5.96 1.54
C ILE A 116 -14.19 6.57 1.12
N ALA A 117 -14.30 7.02 -0.13
CA ALA A 117 -15.54 7.53 -0.68
C ALA A 117 -16.64 6.46 -0.70
N ILE A 118 -16.35 5.23 -1.16
CA ILE A 118 -17.29 4.10 -1.14
C ILE A 118 -17.79 3.83 0.28
N GLY A 119 -16.89 3.75 1.28
CA GLY A 119 -17.28 3.54 2.68
C GLY A 119 -18.19 4.65 3.20
N GLY A 120 -17.93 5.90 2.82
CA GLY A 120 -18.77 7.05 3.16
C GLY A 120 -20.17 7.00 2.53
N CYS A 121 -20.28 6.51 1.29
CA CYS A 121 -21.55 6.44 0.56
C CYS A 121 -22.41 5.22 0.94
N THR A 122 -21.77 4.11 1.30
CA THR A 122 -22.43 2.82 1.57
C THR A 122 -22.65 2.55 3.06
N GLY A 123 -21.95 3.28 3.94
CA GLY A 123 -21.93 3.01 5.37
C GLY A 123 -21.04 1.83 5.78
N TYR A 124 -20.30 1.21 4.85
CA TYR A 124 -19.33 0.17 5.22
C TYR A 124 -18.22 0.76 6.10
N PRO A 125 -17.78 0.04 7.15
CA PRO A 125 -16.72 0.53 8.02
C PRO A 125 -15.46 0.88 7.24
N MET A 126 -14.90 2.06 7.50
CA MET A 126 -13.68 2.54 6.84
C MET A 126 -12.52 1.53 6.90
N PRO A 127 -12.24 0.87 8.05
CA PRO A 127 -11.16 -0.12 8.11
C PRO A 127 -11.38 -1.31 7.17
N LEU A 128 -12.63 -1.71 6.93
CA LEU A 128 -12.96 -2.79 5.99
C LEU A 128 -12.65 -2.36 4.55
N CYS A 129 -13.05 -1.14 4.17
CA CYS A 129 -12.81 -0.61 2.82
C CYS A 129 -11.30 -0.49 2.53
N VAL A 130 -10.55 0.12 3.45
CA VAL A 130 -9.10 0.31 3.31
C VAL A 130 -8.36 -1.02 3.38
N GLY A 131 -8.71 -1.90 4.33
CA GLY A 131 -8.11 -3.24 4.45
C GLY A 131 -8.35 -4.10 3.20
N THR A 132 -9.50 -3.94 2.55
CA THR A 132 -9.80 -4.62 1.29
C THR A 132 -8.90 -4.16 0.14
N VAL A 133 -8.66 -2.85 0.03
CA VAL A 133 -7.69 -2.31 -0.94
C VAL A 133 -6.29 -2.83 -0.64
N MET A 134 -5.86 -2.83 0.62
CA MET A 134 -4.55 -3.34 1.00
C MET A 134 -4.40 -4.81 0.62
N GLY A 135 -5.40 -5.65 0.92
CA GLY A 135 -5.38 -7.07 0.57
C GLY A 135 -5.33 -7.30 -0.94
N GLY A 136 -6.13 -6.57 -1.71
CA GLY A 136 -6.14 -6.65 -3.18
C GLY A 136 -4.78 -6.24 -3.76
N ALA A 137 -4.27 -5.07 -3.36
CA ALA A 137 -2.99 -4.57 -3.82
C ALA A 137 -1.83 -5.52 -3.48
N MET A 138 -1.78 -6.06 -2.26
CA MET A 138 -0.74 -7.01 -1.86
C MET A 138 -0.82 -8.31 -2.68
N PHE A 139 -2.04 -8.80 -2.96
CA PHE A 139 -2.22 -9.96 -3.82
C PHE A 139 -1.70 -9.70 -5.24
N GLY A 140 -2.04 -8.56 -5.83
CA GLY A 140 -1.62 -8.20 -7.19
C GLY A 140 -0.10 -8.06 -7.33
N ASP A 141 0.53 -7.27 -6.46
CA ASP A 141 1.99 -7.07 -6.42
C ASP A 141 2.74 -8.41 -6.28
N ASN A 142 2.24 -9.29 -5.42
CA ASN A 142 2.84 -10.61 -5.17
C ASN A 142 2.81 -11.54 -6.40
N LEU A 143 1.88 -11.33 -7.34
CA LEU A 143 1.78 -12.08 -8.59
C LEU A 143 2.40 -11.34 -9.79
N SER A 144 2.85 -10.10 -9.63
CA SER A 144 3.39 -9.33 -10.74
C SER A 144 4.81 -9.79 -11.14
N PHE A 145 5.05 -9.85 -12.45
CA PHE A 145 6.37 -10.16 -13.02
C PHE A 145 7.33 -8.97 -13.05
N ILE A 146 6.80 -7.76 -12.91
CA ILE A 146 7.58 -6.51 -13.05
C ILE A 146 7.80 -5.79 -11.72
N SER A 147 7.39 -6.40 -10.60
CA SER A 147 7.57 -5.85 -9.26
C SER A 147 9.04 -5.87 -8.84
N ASP A 148 9.58 -4.73 -8.41
CA ASP A 148 10.98 -4.58 -8.02
C ASP A 148 11.35 -5.52 -6.87
N THR A 149 10.46 -5.69 -5.89
CA THR A 149 10.65 -6.64 -4.78
C THR A 149 10.74 -8.07 -5.29
N THR A 150 9.94 -8.40 -6.30
CA THR A 150 9.93 -9.73 -6.90
C THR A 150 11.21 -9.99 -7.69
N ILE A 151 11.65 -9.01 -8.49
CA ILE A 151 12.87 -9.09 -9.29
C ILE A 151 14.08 -9.22 -8.37
N ALA A 152 14.17 -8.38 -7.32
CA ALA A 152 15.24 -8.44 -6.33
C ALA A 152 15.26 -9.78 -5.58
N ALA A 153 14.11 -10.28 -5.13
CA ALA A 153 14.02 -11.56 -4.45
C ALA A 153 14.45 -12.74 -5.35
N CYS A 154 14.01 -12.76 -6.61
CA CYS A 154 14.34 -13.85 -7.52
C CYS A 154 15.81 -13.83 -7.95
N ASN A 155 16.34 -12.65 -8.26
CA ASN A 155 17.76 -12.48 -8.58
C ASN A 155 18.64 -12.82 -7.38
N GLY A 156 18.27 -12.39 -6.17
CA GLY A 156 18.99 -12.69 -4.94
C GLY A 156 19.00 -14.19 -4.59
N GLN A 157 17.98 -14.94 -4.98
CA GLN A 157 17.88 -16.39 -4.76
C GLN A 157 18.29 -17.24 -5.98
N GLY A 158 18.68 -16.60 -7.09
CA GLY A 158 19.04 -17.29 -8.33
C GLY A 158 17.89 -18.10 -8.96
N CYS A 159 16.62 -17.75 -8.68
CA CYS A 159 15.45 -18.45 -9.19
C CYS A 159 14.82 -17.70 -10.37
N LYS A 160 14.14 -18.43 -11.26
CA LYS A 160 13.45 -17.81 -12.40
C LYS A 160 12.13 -17.19 -11.93
N MET A 161 11.80 -16.01 -12.44
CA MET A 161 10.52 -15.34 -12.15
C MET A 161 9.30 -16.21 -12.43
N GLN A 162 9.36 -17.03 -13.49
CA GLN A 162 8.29 -17.97 -13.84
C GLN A 162 8.05 -19.03 -12.76
N ASP A 163 9.10 -19.48 -12.09
CA ASP A 163 8.99 -20.50 -11.04
C ASP A 163 8.36 -19.88 -9.78
N LYS A 164 8.77 -18.66 -9.42
CA LYS A 164 8.16 -17.86 -8.34
C LYS A 164 6.68 -17.59 -8.62
N PHE A 165 6.34 -17.15 -9.82
CA PHE A 165 4.95 -16.90 -10.21
C PHE A 165 4.08 -18.17 -10.06
N LYS A 166 4.53 -19.31 -10.58
CA LYS A 166 3.78 -20.58 -10.48
C LYS A 166 3.60 -21.02 -9.02
N ALA A 167 4.61 -20.82 -8.17
CA ALA A 167 4.52 -21.14 -6.76
C ALA A 167 3.52 -20.21 -6.05
N ASN A 168 3.65 -18.90 -6.24
CA ASN A 168 2.77 -17.91 -5.64
C ASN A 168 1.33 -18.06 -6.11
N PHE A 169 1.10 -18.30 -7.39
CA PHE A 169 -0.25 -18.48 -7.94
C PHE A 169 -1.00 -19.60 -7.23
N LYS A 170 -0.33 -20.72 -6.91
CA LYS A 170 -0.92 -21.87 -6.20
C LYS A 170 -1.33 -21.57 -4.76
N ILE A 171 -0.76 -20.54 -4.14
CA ILE A 171 -1.01 -20.19 -2.73
C ILE A 171 -1.91 -18.95 -2.64
N ALA A 172 -1.55 -17.91 -3.39
CA ALA A 172 -2.22 -16.61 -3.37
C ALA A 172 -3.62 -16.66 -3.99
N VAL A 173 -3.84 -17.40 -5.09
CA VAL A 173 -5.16 -17.44 -5.75
C VAL A 173 -6.21 -18.12 -4.87
N PRO A 174 -5.96 -19.31 -4.27
CA PRO A 174 -6.90 -19.88 -3.32
C PRO A 174 -7.19 -18.95 -2.12
N ALA A 175 -6.16 -18.30 -1.58
CA ALA A 175 -6.34 -17.33 -0.49
C ALA A 175 -7.21 -16.15 -0.93
N ALA A 176 -6.96 -15.57 -2.11
CA ALA A 176 -7.75 -14.48 -2.66
C ALA A 176 -9.22 -14.87 -2.90
N LEU A 177 -9.47 -16.09 -3.40
CA LEU A 177 -10.84 -16.59 -3.56
C LEU A 177 -11.56 -16.71 -2.21
N LEU A 178 -10.90 -17.25 -1.18
CA LEU A 178 -11.45 -17.32 0.17
C LEU A 178 -11.70 -15.92 0.74
N THR A 179 -10.79 -14.97 0.52
CA THR A 179 -10.96 -13.57 0.94
C THR A 179 -12.15 -12.93 0.24
N ILE A 180 -12.30 -13.09 -1.08
CA ILE A 180 -13.44 -12.56 -1.84
C ILE A 180 -14.76 -13.13 -1.32
N ILE A 181 -14.81 -14.44 -1.05
CA ILE A 181 -15.98 -15.10 -0.47
C ILE A 181 -16.29 -14.54 0.93
N ALA A 182 -15.27 -14.39 1.79
CA ALA A 182 -15.44 -13.82 3.12
C ALA A 182 -15.92 -12.36 3.06
N LEU A 183 -15.34 -11.54 2.19
CA LEU A 183 -15.76 -10.15 1.98
C LEU A 183 -17.20 -10.08 1.48
N TYR A 184 -17.62 -10.99 0.60
CA TYR A 184 -19.00 -11.05 0.11
C TYR A 184 -19.99 -11.40 1.22
N PHE A 185 -19.69 -12.37 2.09
CA PHE A 185 -20.57 -12.67 3.22
C PHE A 185 -20.61 -11.52 4.24
N LEU A 186 -19.47 -10.86 4.48
CA LEU A 186 -19.39 -9.70 5.36
C LEU A 186 -20.19 -8.50 4.84
N THR A 187 -20.30 -8.32 3.52
CA THR A 187 -21.17 -7.29 2.95
C THR A 187 -22.64 -7.68 3.00
N LEU A 188 -23.00 -8.94 2.78
CA LEU A 188 -24.40 -9.40 2.92
C LEU A 188 -24.95 -9.23 4.34
N GLU A 189 -24.13 -9.48 5.37
CA GLU A 189 -24.53 -9.29 6.77
C GLU A 189 -24.66 -7.81 7.16
N ARG A 190 -24.07 -6.91 6.36
CA ARG A 190 -24.11 -5.46 6.55
C ARG A 190 -24.63 -4.82 5.28
N PRO A 191 -25.92 -5.01 4.93
CA PRO A 191 -26.48 -4.37 3.76
C PRO A 191 -26.15 -2.89 3.80
N ALA A 192 -25.77 -2.35 2.65
CA ALA A 192 -25.42 -0.93 2.56
C ALA A 192 -26.53 -0.10 3.20
N GLY A 193 -26.16 0.97 3.92
CA GLY A 193 -27.11 1.91 4.50
C GLY A 193 -27.96 2.59 3.41
N ASP A 194 -28.72 3.64 3.75
CA ASP A 194 -29.45 4.41 2.74
C ASP A 194 -28.46 4.95 1.68
N LEU A 195 -28.44 4.27 0.53
CA LEU A 195 -27.58 4.57 -0.61
C LEU A 195 -28.12 5.82 -1.31
N ASN A 196 -27.68 6.98 -0.85
CA ASN A 196 -27.88 8.22 -1.59
C ASN A 196 -26.80 8.33 -2.65
N ILE A 197 -27.05 7.73 -3.83
CA ILE A 197 -26.21 7.97 -5.00
C ILE A 197 -26.52 9.39 -5.48
N GLU A 198 -25.65 10.32 -5.11
CA GLU A 198 -25.73 11.71 -5.57
C GLU A 198 -25.31 11.86 -7.04
N GLU A 199 -25.57 13.03 -7.61
CA GLU A 199 -25.19 13.34 -8.99
C GLU A 199 -23.66 13.39 -9.12
N TYR A 200 -23.10 12.54 -9.98
CA TYR A 200 -21.65 12.45 -10.20
C TYR A 200 -21.23 13.13 -11.50
N ASN A 201 -20.00 13.66 -11.52
CA ASN A 201 -19.47 14.33 -12.70
C ASN A 201 -18.40 13.47 -13.41
N LEU A 202 -18.71 13.02 -14.62
CA LEU A 202 -17.81 12.19 -15.44
C LEU A 202 -16.47 12.85 -15.77
N ILE A 203 -16.43 14.19 -15.85
CA ILE A 203 -15.18 14.93 -16.13
C ILE A 203 -14.23 14.82 -14.94
N LYS A 204 -14.76 14.85 -13.71
CA LYS A 204 -13.97 14.71 -12.46
C LYS A 204 -13.35 13.31 -12.30
N ILE A 205 -13.84 12.33 -13.05
CA ILE A 205 -13.36 10.94 -13.04
C ILE A 205 -12.15 10.75 -13.97
N ILE A 206 -11.96 11.62 -14.97
CA ILE A 206 -10.92 11.49 -16.01
C ILE A 206 -9.51 11.31 -15.41
N PRO A 207 -9.06 12.12 -14.42
CA PRO A 207 -7.72 11.95 -13.86
C PRO A 207 -7.50 10.57 -13.22
N TYR A 208 -8.49 10.05 -12.50
CA TYR A 208 -8.45 8.69 -11.94
C TYR A 208 -8.43 7.64 -13.03
N LEU A 209 -9.22 7.79 -14.10
CA LEU A 209 -9.19 6.85 -15.23
C LEU A 209 -7.85 6.86 -15.95
N LEU A 210 -7.24 8.02 -16.19
CA LEU A 210 -5.91 8.11 -16.79
C LEU A 210 -4.88 7.38 -15.95
N VAL A 211 -4.95 7.53 -14.62
CA VAL A 211 -4.02 6.86 -13.71
C VAL A 211 -4.27 5.35 -13.68
N LEU A 212 -5.53 4.91 -13.60
CA LEU A 212 -5.89 3.48 -13.59
C LEU A 212 -5.53 2.81 -14.92
N ILE A 213 -5.86 3.42 -16.05
CA ILE A 213 -5.54 2.90 -17.39
C ILE A 213 -4.02 2.87 -17.58
N GLY A 214 -3.32 3.96 -17.25
CA GLY A 214 -1.86 4.00 -17.36
C GLY A 214 -1.18 2.95 -16.49
N GLY A 215 -1.71 2.72 -15.28
CA GLY A 215 -1.26 1.66 -14.41
C GLY A 215 -1.51 0.25 -14.98
N VAL A 216 -2.69 0.02 -15.54
CA VAL A 216 -3.05 -1.25 -16.20
C VAL A 216 -2.21 -1.51 -17.45
N MET A 217 -1.81 -0.45 -18.16
CA MET A 217 -0.88 -0.53 -19.30
C MET A 217 0.57 -0.84 -18.87
N GLY A 218 0.87 -0.90 -17.58
CA GLY A 218 2.20 -1.20 -17.05
C GLY A 218 3.17 -0.01 -17.12
N PHE A 219 2.66 1.23 -17.23
CA PHE A 219 3.52 2.41 -17.14
C PHE A 219 4.02 2.61 -15.71
N ASN A 220 5.19 3.25 -15.58
CA ASN A 220 5.76 3.56 -14.29
C ASN A 220 4.81 4.44 -13.45
N VAL A 221 4.51 3.99 -12.24
CA VAL A 221 3.61 4.65 -11.27
C VAL A 221 3.86 6.15 -11.15
N PHE A 222 5.13 6.55 -11.08
CA PHE A 222 5.51 7.95 -10.95
C PHE A 222 5.02 8.79 -12.14
N LEU A 223 5.22 8.28 -13.36
CA LEU A 223 4.75 8.95 -14.58
C LEU A 223 3.22 8.99 -14.64
N VAL A 224 2.59 7.89 -14.25
CA VAL A 224 1.13 7.76 -14.24
C VAL A 224 0.50 8.74 -13.25
N LEU A 225 1.04 8.87 -12.04
CA LEU A 225 0.62 9.87 -11.05
C LEU A 225 0.86 11.30 -11.55
N LEU A 226 1.97 11.56 -12.23
CA LEU A 226 2.27 12.87 -12.80
C LEU A 226 1.23 13.27 -13.87
N VAL A 227 0.86 12.35 -14.76
CA VAL A 227 -0.24 12.56 -15.72
C VAL A 227 -1.57 12.83 -15.00
N GLY A 228 -1.86 12.07 -13.94
CA GLY A 228 -3.02 12.28 -13.08
C GLY A 228 -3.06 13.66 -12.44
N ILE A 229 -1.94 14.12 -11.90
CA ILE A 229 -1.80 15.45 -11.28
C ILE A 229 -2.00 16.53 -12.33
N ILE A 230 -1.30 16.48 -13.47
CA ILE A 230 -1.41 17.50 -14.53
C ILE A 230 -2.84 17.59 -15.05
N SER A 231 -3.45 16.45 -15.40
CA SER A 231 -4.83 16.42 -15.88
C SER A 231 -5.81 16.90 -14.81
N GLY A 232 -5.64 16.48 -13.56
CA GLY A 232 -6.41 16.95 -12.42
C GLY A 232 -6.33 18.45 -12.22
N SER A 233 -5.14 19.02 -12.26
CA SER A 233 -4.91 20.45 -12.08
C SER A 233 -5.60 21.26 -13.17
N ILE A 234 -5.47 20.82 -14.44
CA ILE A 234 -6.12 21.49 -15.58
C ILE A 234 -7.64 21.45 -15.43
N LEU A 235 -8.21 20.29 -15.10
CA LEU A 235 -9.66 20.13 -15.00
C LEU A 235 -10.23 20.84 -13.78
N MET A 236 -9.64 20.68 -12.60
CA MET A 236 -10.17 21.28 -11.36
C MET A 236 -10.11 22.80 -11.36
N LEU A 237 -9.01 23.38 -11.85
CA LEU A 237 -8.89 24.83 -12.01
C LEU A 237 -9.77 25.33 -13.17
N GLY A 238 -9.78 24.61 -14.29
CA GLY A 238 -10.54 24.99 -15.49
C GLY A 238 -12.05 24.95 -15.29
N MET A 239 -12.55 24.03 -14.46
CA MET A 239 -13.96 23.94 -14.07
C MET A 239 -14.34 24.93 -12.95
N GLY A 240 -13.37 25.61 -12.33
CA GLY A 240 -13.62 26.52 -11.20
C GLY A 240 -14.01 25.80 -9.90
N GLU A 241 -13.76 24.49 -9.80
CA GLU A 241 -14.07 23.68 -8.62
C GLU A 241 -13.14 24.01 -7.43
N ILE A 242 -11.92 24.46 -7.73
CA ILE A 242 -10.93 24.84 -6.74
C ILE A 242 -10.33 26.18 -7.13
N SER A 243 -10.25 27.12 -6.19
CA SER A 243 -9.56 28.41 -6.43
C SER A 243 -8.05 28.20 -6.54
N SER A 244 -7.33 29.11 -7.21
CA SER A 244 -5.87 29.00 -7.32
C SER A 244 -5.15 28.98 -5.97
N LEU A 245 -5.71 29.65 -4.96
CA LEU A 245 -5.16 29.67 -3.60
C LEU A 245 -5.46 28.37 -2.84
N ASP A 246 -6.67 27.86 -2.97
CA ASP A 246 -7.05 26.57 -2.40
C ASP A 246 -6.28 25.42 -3.06
N TYR A 247 -5.99 25.51 -4.35
CA TYR A 247 -5.17 24.54 -5.06
C TYR A 247 -3.77 24.40 -4.45
N LEU A 248 -3.08 25.52 -4.21
CA LEU A 248 -1.76 25.51 -3.56
C LEU A 248 -1.84 24.97 -2.13
N THR A 249 -2.88 25.35 -1.40
CA THR A 249 -3.09 24.91 -0.02
C THR A 249 -3.41 23.41 0.05
N ASN A 250 -4.24 22.90 -0.85
CA ASN A 250 -4.67 21.51 -0.88
C ASN A 250 -3.53 20.57 -1.30
N ILE A 251 -2.68 20.98 -2.25
CA ILE A 251 -1.45 20.26 -2.57
C ILE A 251 -0.54 20.17 -1.34
N GLY A 252 -0.35 21.27 -0.61
CA GLY A 252 0.43 21.30 0.61
C GLY A 252 -0.13 20.34 1.67
N LYS A 253 -1.45 20.39 1.92
CA LYS A 253 -2.14 19.49 2.86
C LYS A 253 -2.04 18.02 2.46
N GLY A 254 -2.25 17.72 1.17
CA GLY A 254 -2.17 16.36 0.65
C GLY A 254 -0.76 15.78 0.78
N THR A 255 0.26 16.58 0.46
CA THR A 255 1.67 16.20 0.65
C THR A 255 1.99 15.99 2.13
N ALA A 256 1.54 16.89 3.01
CA ALA A 256 1.75 16.78 4.45
C ALA A 256 1.12 15.53 5.07
N GLY A 257 -0.05 15.11 4.56
CA GLY A 257 -0.70 13.86 4.97
C GLY A 257 0.13 12.60 4.70
N MET A 258 1.15 12.69 3.85
CA MET A 258 2.03 11.56 3.49
C MET A 258 3.37 11.59 4.25
N PHE A 259 3.62 12.60 5.09
CA PHE A 259 4.87 12.72 5.85
C PHE A 259 5.06 11.61 6.87
N GLU A 260 4.00 11.22 7.59
CA GLU A 260 4.12 10.16 8.61
C GLU A 260 4.54 8.83 7.98
N THR A 261 3.84 8.39 6.93
CA THR A 261 4.17 7.17 6.19
C THR A 261 5.56 7.22 5.57
N SER A 262 5.95 8.36 4.99
CA SER A 262 7.29 8.55 4.43
C SER A 262 8.39 8.50 5.49
N MET A 263 8.13 9.05 6.69
CA MET A 263 9.05 8.99 7.81
C MET A 263 9.20 7.57 8.34
N VAL A 264 8.10 6.83 8.47
CA VAL A 264 8.14 5.41 8.86
C VAL A 264 8.97 4.59 7.87
N ALA A 265 8.79 4.80 6.57
CA ALA A 265 9.60 4.15 5.54
C ALA A 265 11.11 4.41 5.70
N ILE A 266 11.50 5.65 5.96
CA ILE A 266 12.89 6.03 6.22
C ILE A 266 13.41 5.32 7.47
N LEU A 267 12.66 5.36 8.57
CA LEU A 267 13.07 4.74 9.83
C LEU A 267 13.21 3.21 9.72
N VAL A 268 12.27 2.56 9.03
CA VAL A 268 12.33 1.12 8.74
C VAL A 268 13.58 0.78 7.93
N SER A 269 13.92 1.56 6.92
CA SER A 269 15.14 1.38 6.14
C SER A 269 16.40 1.50 7.01
N CYS A 270 16.47 2.53 7.86
CA CYS A 270 17.58 2.72 8.81
C CYS A 270 17.74 1.53 9.77
N ILE A 271 16.63 1.07 10.36
CA ILE A 271 16.61 -0.10 11.25
C ILE A 271 17.06 -1.35 10.49
N GLY A 272 16.53 -1.57 9.28
CA GLY A 272 16.87 -2.69 8.41
C GLY A 272 18.37 -2.75 8.10
N GLY A 273 18.99 -1.59 7.83
CA GLY A 273 20.43 -1.47 7.63
C GLY A 273 21.26 -1.95 8.82
N LEU A 274 20.89 -1.53 10.04
CA LEU A 274 21.57 -1.95 11.27
C LEU A 274 21.32 -3.43 11.59
N ILE A 275 20.11 -3.95 11.33
CA ILE A 275 19.79 -5.37 11.47
C ILE A 275 20.64 -6.21 10.49
N ALA A 276 20.76 -5.77 9.24
CA ALA A 276 21.58 -6.43 8.23
C ALA A 276 23.06 -6.45 8.64
N TYR A 277 23.58 -5.31 9.12
CA TYR A 277 24.95 -5.20 9.61
C TYR A 277 25.24 -6.17 10.76
N ASN A 278 24.35 -6.27 11.74
CA ASN A 278 24.48 -7.20 12.88
C ASN A 278 24.22 -8.68 12.51
N GLY A 279 23.96 -9.00 11.24
CA GLY A 279 23.67 -10.36 10.79
C GLY A 279 22.31 -10.90 11.25
N GLY A 280 21.35 -10.04 11.60
CA GLY A 280 20.03 -10.45 12.12
C GLY A 280 19.26 -11.35 11.15
N PHE A 281 19.31 -11.06 9.85
CA PHE A 281 18.70 -11.92 8.82
C PHE A 281 19.35 -13.33 8.78
N ASN A 282 20.67 -13.41 8.96
CA ASN A 282 21.40 -14.69 9.02
C ASN A 282 21.08 -15.46 10.31
N ALA A 283 20.90 -14.76 11.43
CA ALA A 283 20.49 -15.36 12.69
C ALA A 283 19.09 -15.99 12.59
N LEU A 284 18.14 -15.30 11.94
CA LEU A 284 16.81 -15.84 11.68
C LEU A 284 16.88 -17.10 10.80
N LEU A 285 17.60 -17.02 9.67
CA LEU A 285 17.75 -18.16 8.76
C LEU A 285 18.46 -19.36 9.40
N SER A 286 19.51 -19.13 10.18
CA SER A 286 20.24 -20.21 10.87
C SER A 286 19.40 -20.87 11.97
N THR A 287 18.56 -20.10 12.66
CA THR A 287 17.60 -20.63 13.65
C THR A 287 16.57 -21.53 12.99
N VAL A 288 16.01 -21.11 11.85
CA VAL A 288 15.08 -21.93 11.06
C VAL A 288 15.75 -23.23 10.60
N HIS A 289 16.97 -23.18 10.06
CA HIS A 289 17.71 -24.38 9.64
C HIS A 289 18.05 -25.33 10.80
N LYS A 290 18.31 -24.79 12.00
CA LYS A 290 18.63 -25.60 13.19
C LYS A 290 17.41 -26.37 13.70
N ILE A 291 16.23 -25.77 13.64
CA ILE A 291 14.98 -26.38 14.10
C ILE A 291 14.41 -27.32 13.02
N PHE A 292 14.52 -26.94 11.76
CA PHE A 292 13.92 -27.65 10.63
C PHE A 292 14.98 -28.14 9.64
N SER A 293 15.31 -29.43 9.71
CA SER A 293 16.34 -30.07 8.89
C SER A 293 15.84 -30.65 7.56
N THR A 294 14.52 -30.68 7.33
CA THR A 294 13.92 -31.22 6.10
C THR A 294 13.36 -30.10 5.23
N LYS A 295 13.28 -30.33 3.91
CA LYS A 295 12.70 -29.36 2.96
C LYS A 295 11.27 -28.93 3.35
N LYS A 296 10.42 -29.87 3.78
CA LYS A 296 9.05 -29.56 4.25
C LYS A 296 9.06 -28.81 5.58
N GLY A 297 9.98 -29.17 6.49
CA GLY A 297 10.18 -28.44 7.74
C GLY A 297 10.62 -27.00 7.50
N GLY A 298 11.56 -26.76 6.59
CA GLY A 298 12.04 -25.40 6.27
C GLY A 298 10.93 -24.52 5.69
N MET A 299 10.07 -25.07 4.81
CA MET A 299 8.88 -24.35 4.32
C MET A 299 7.93 -23.98 5.46
N LEU A 300 7.71 -24.89 6.41
CA LEU A 300 6.87 -24.65 7.58
C LEU A 300 7.49 -23.63 8.54
N GLY A 301 8.81 -23.67 8.73
CA GLY A 301 9.53 -22.69 9.55
C GLY A 301 9.47 -21.28 8.98
N ILE A 302 9.69 -21.12 7.67
CA ILE A 302 9.51 -19.82 6.99
C ILE A 302 8.05 -19.39 7.06
N GLY A 303 7.11 -20.30 6.81
CA GLY A 303 5.68 -20.00 6.89
C GLY A 303 5.23 -19.55 8.28
N MET A 304 5.75 -20.17 9.35
CA MET A 304 5.50 -19.73 10.72
C MET A 304 6.11 -18.35 10.99
N LEU A 305 7.35 -18.11 10.56
CA LEU A 305 8.01 -16.83 10.75
C LEU A 305 7.24 -15.69 10.08
N VAL A 306 6.86 -15.88 8.81
CA VAL A 306 6.03 -14.92 8.08
C VAL A 306 4.67 -14.77 8.77
N GLY A 307 3.99 -15.87 9.12
CA GLY A 307 2.69 -15.83 9.78
C GLY A 307 2.71 -15.11 11.14
N PHE A 308 3.77 -15.26 11.94
CA PHE A 308 3.91 -14.51 13.19
C PHE A 308 4.17 -13.02 12.94
N MET A 309 4.93 -12.67 11.90
CA MET A 309 5.11 -11.27 11.51
C MET A 309 3.79 -10.66 11.03
N ASP A 310 3.01 -11.40 10.25
CA ASP A 310 1.70 -10.96 9.75
C ASP A 310 0.68 -10.80 10.88
N ILE A 311 0.64 -11.70 11.88
CA ILE A 311 -0.25 -11.57 13.05
C ILE A 311 0.11 -10.34 13.91
N ALA A 312 1.38 -9.95 13.92
CA ALA A 312 1.86 -8.80 14.68
C ALA A 312 1.63 -7.44 13.98
N THR A 313 1.14 -7.45 12.74
CA THR A 313 0.91 -6.26 11.90
C THR A 313 -0.57 -5.89 11.87
#